data_AF-A0A2G6G1P1-F1
#
_entry.id   AF-A0A2G6G1P1-F1
#
_cell.length_a   1.000
_cell.length_b   1.000
_cell.length_c   1.000
_cell.angle_alpha   90.00
_cell.angle_beta   90.00
_cell.angle_gamma   90.00
#
_symmetry.space_group_name_H-M   'P 1'
#
loop_
_entity.id
_entity.type
_entity.pdbx_description
1 polymer ?
#
loop_
_entity_poly.entity_id
_entity_poly.type
_entity_poly.pdbx_seq_one_letter_code
_entity_poly.pdbx_strand_id
1 'polypeptide(L)'
;DMIPVVRIHNLYGIEPSFDKLDEGILVIVENDGVGAALFVDEILGQQQTVVKGLSEYVGSPHGVSGCTILGDGRISLILDVATILANAATAPAIVVSQ
;
A
#
# COMPACT_ATOMS: atom_id res chain seq x y z
N ASP A 1 3.96 6.43 20.89
CA ASP A 1 4.78 5.76 19.87
C ASP A 1 4.69 6.50 18.55
N MET A 2 5.80 6.52 17.79
CA MET A 2 5.83 7.11 16.45
C MET A 2 5.51 6.03 15.42
N ILE A 3 4.60 6.33 14.49
CA ILE A 3 4.22 5.41 13.41
C ILE A 3 4.78 5.99 12.09
N PRO A 4 5.66 5.28 11.37
CA PRO A 4 6.16 5.75 10.08
C PRO A 4 5.04 5.77 9.04
N VAL A 5 5.06 6.75 8.14
CA VAL A 5 4.08 6.86 7.05
C VAL A 5 4.71 6.41 5.74
N VAL A 6 4.05 5.48 5.06
CA VAL A 6 4.42 4.98 3.73
C VAL A 6 3.43 5.54 2.71
N ARG A 7 3.93 6.35 1.78
CA ARG A 7 3.13 6.88 0.66
C ARG A 7 3.11 5.87 -0.47
N ILE A 8 1.97 5.23 -0.69
CA ILE A 8 1.82 4.17 -1.71
C ILE A 8 2.10 4.70 -3.13
N HIS A 9 1.67 5.93 -3.42
CA HIS A 9 1.94 6.57 -4.72
C HIS A 9 3.44 6.70 -5.03
N ASN A 10 4.29 6.95 -4.03
CA ASN A 10 5.74 7.01 -4.19
C ASN A 10 6.35 5.65 -4.51
N LEU A 11 5.84 4.58 -3.88
CA LEU A 11 6.33 3.22 -4.10
C LEU A 11 6.12 2.76 -5.55
N TYR A 12 5.02 3.21 -6.17
CA TYR A 12 4.63 2.80 -7.52
C TYR A 12 4.82 3.87 -8.59
N GLY A 13 5.37 5.04 -8.24
CA GLY A 13 5.59 6.14 -9.18
C GLY A 13 4.29 6.68 -9.79
N ILE A 14 3.21 6.68 -9.02
CA ILE A 14 1.88 7.14 -9.45
C ILE A 14 1.72 8.60 -9.05
N GLU A 15 1.09 9.41 -9.90
CA GLU A 15 0.71 10.77 -9.55
C GLU A 15 -0.43 10.72 -8.51
N PRO A 16 -0.23 11.29 -7.30
CA PRO A 16 -1.22 11.19 -6.25
C PRO A 16 -2.43 12.10 -6.51
N SER A 17 -3.60 11.67 -6.06
CA SER A 17 -4.78 12.55 -6.01
C SER A 17 -4.61 13.63 -4.93
N PHE A 18 -3.95 13.27 -3.83
CA PHE A 18 -3.67 14.14 -2.69
C PHE A 18 -2.24 13.96 -2.20
N ASP A 19 -1.55 15.06 -1.89
CA ASP A 19 -0.19 15.00 -1.32
C ASP A 19 -0.15 15.36 0.17
N LYS A 20 -1.16 16.09 0.69
CA LYS A 20 -1.21 16.39 2.12
C LYS A 20 -1.88 15.25 2.90
N LEU A 21 -1.33 14.94 4.07
CA LEU A 21 -1.81 13.82 4.89
C LEU A 21 -3.24 14.00 5.40
N ASP A 22 -3.68 15.24 5.58
CA ASP A 22 -5.03 15.62 6.00
C ASP A 22 -6.08 15.57 4.89
N GLU A 23 -5.66 15.36 3.64
CA GLU A 23 -6.53 15.24 2.46
C GLU A 23 -6.81 13.78 2.06
N GLY A 24 -6.03 12.82 2.59
CA GLY A 24 -6.20 11.38 2.31
C GLY A 24 -6.49 10.56 3.56
N ILE A 25 -6.25 9.24 3.46
CA ILE A 25 -6.53 8.27 4.51
C ILE A 25 -5.23 7.58 4.94
N LEU A 26 -5.05 7.42 6.25
CA LEU A 26 -3.97 6.62 6.84
C LEU A 26 -4.50 5.27 7.31
N VAL A 27 -3.99 4.19 6.71
CA VAL A 27 -4.32 2.81 7.07
C VAL A 27 -3.17 2.22 7.89
N ILE A 28 -3.41 1.94 9.17
CA ILE A 28 -2.40 1.31 10.03
C ILE A 28 -2.32 -0.18 9.69
N VAL A 29 -1.11 -0.64 9.39
CA VAL A 29 -0.80 -2.03 9.12
C VAL A 29 0.34 -2.48 10.03
N GLU A 30 0.32 -3.74 10.43
CA GLU A 30 1.35 -4.36 11.27
C GLU A 30 1.66 -5.76 10.74
N ASN A 31 2.95 -6.10 10.71
CA ASN A 31 3.42 -7.46 10.50
C ASN A 31 4.56 -7.75 11.48
N ASP A 32 4.45 -8.83 12.25
CA ASP A 32 5.46 -9.28 13.22
C ASP A 32 5.97 -8.17 14.17
N GLY A 33 5.05 -7.32 14.65
CA GLY A 33 5.36 -6.23 15.57
C GLY A 33 6.02 -5.00 14.92
N VAL A 34 6.20 -4.99 13.60
CA VAL A 34 6.61 -3.82 12.83
C VAL A 34 5.36 -3.19 12.22
N GLY A 35 5.11 -1.92 12.54
CA GLY A 35 3.92 -1.19 12.09
C GLY A 35 4.26 0.05 11.24
N ALA A 36 3.36 0.39 10.32
CA ALA A 36 3.38 1.65 9.57
C ALA A 36 1.95 2.11 9.23
N ALA A 37 1.81 3.38 8.87
CA ALA A 37 0.60 3.92 8.30
C ALA A 37 0.77 4.05 6.77
N LEU A 38 -0.07 3.36 6.01
CA LEU A 38 -0.13 3.51 4.55
C LEU A 38 -1.00 4.71 4.21
N PHE A 39 -0.45 5.68 3.49
CA PHE A 39 -1.20 6.83 2.98
C PHE A 39 -1.83 6.48 1.63
N VAL A 40 -3.17 6.51 1.58
CA VAL A 40 -4.00 6.14 0.43
C VAL A 40 -5.07 7.21 0.17
N ASP A 41 -5.57 7.28 -1.05
CA ASP A 41 -6.56 8.30 -1.44
C ASP A 41 -7.96 7.98 -0.88
N GLU A 42 -8.39 6.72 -0.96
CA GLU A 42 -9.74 6.31 -0.55
C GLU A 42 -9.80 4.84 -0.09
N ILE A 43 -10.86 4.51 0.67
CA ILE A 43 -11.22 3.13 1.02
C ILE A 43 -12.51 2.78 0.28
N LEU A 44 -12.39 1.90 -0.71
CA LEU A 44 -13.55 1.42 -1.48
C LEU A 44 -14.43 0.42 -0.72
N GLY A 45 -13.92 -0.15 0.38
CA GLY A 45 -14.61 -1.10 1.24
C GLY A 45 -13.90 -2.45 1.34
N GLN A 46 -14.60 -3.44 1.87
CA GLN A 46 -14.11 -4.82 2.00
C GLN A 46 -14.76 -5.70 0.93
N GLN A 47 -13.95 -6.41 0.14
CA GLN A 47 -14.45 -7.35 -0.87
C GLN A 47 -13.80 -8.72 -0.69
N GLN A 48 -14.60 -9.78 -0.73
CA GLN A 48 -14.08 -11.13 -0.85
C GLN A 48 -13.77 -11.40 -2.31
N THR A 49 -12.53 -11.77 -2.61
CA THR A 49 -12.08 -11.95 -3.99
C THR A 49 -11.17 -13.15 -4.14
N VAL A 50 -11.08 -13.68 -5.36
CA VAL A 50 -10.13 -14.75 -5.69
C VAL A 50 -8.81 -14.11 -6.09
N VAL A 51 -7.75 -14.49 -5.38
CA VAL A 51 -6.38 -14.10 -5.73
C VAL A 51 -5.93 -14.88 -6.96
N LYS A 52 -5.41 -14.16 -7.94
CA LYS A 52 -4.71 -14.71 -9.10
C LYS A 52 -3.23 -14.35 -8.98
N GLY A 53 -2.37 -15.30 -9.32
CA GLY A 53 -0.94 -15.00 -9.46
C GLY A 53 -0.72 -13.99 -10.59
N LEU A 54 0.27 -13.12 -10.43
CA LEU A 54 0.76 -12.29 -11.53
C LEU A 54 1.36 -13.20 -12.61
N SER A 55 1.10 -12.91 -13.89
CA SER A 55 1.64 -13.72 -14.98
C SER A 55 3.15 -13.54 -15.08
N GLU A 56 3.86 -14.55 -15.60
CA GLU A 56 5.32 -14.51 -15.78
C GLU A 56 5.81 -13.30 -16.60
N TYR A 57 4.95 -12.76 -17.47
CA TYR A 57 5.24 -11.57 -18.29
C TYR A 57 5.17 -10.25 -17.52
N VAL A 58 4.49 -10.21 -16.37
CA VAL A 58 4.35 -9.00 -15.53
C VAL A 58 5.46 -8.91 -14.48
N GLY A 59 6.18 -10.01 -14.24
CA GLY A 59 7.21 -10.10 -13.21
C GLY A 59 6.62 -10.09 -11.79
N SER A 60 7.45 -9.74 -10.81
CA SER A 60 7.07 -9.57 -9.41
C SER A 60 7.26 -8.11 -9.00
N PRO A 61 6.25 -7.25 -9.16
CA PRO A 61 6.33 -5.86 -8.74
C PRO A 61 6.56 -5.79 -7.22
N HIS A 62 7.42 -4.87 -6.79
CA HIS A 62 7.74 -4.72 -5.38
C HIS A 62 6.48 -4.51 -4.51
N GLY A 63 6.36 -5.31 -3.46
CA GLY A 63 5.23 -5.20 -2.52
C GLY A 63 3.90 -5.69 -3.08
N VAL A 64 3.88 -6.54 -4.10
CA VAL A 64 2.65 -7.13 -4.67
C VAL A 64 2.70 -8.66 -4.58
N SER A 65 1.67 -9.26 -3.96
CA SER A 65 1.53 -10.73 -3.83
C SER A 65 0.70 -11.37 -4.93
N GLY A 66 -0.09 -10.57 -5.65
CA GLY A 66 -0.96 -11.05 -6.73
C GLY A 66 -1.87 -9.96 -7.26
N CYS A 67 -2.88 -10.39 -8.01
CA CYS A 67 -3.93 -9.52 -8.51
C CYS A 67 -5.30 -10.19 -8.42
N THR A 68 -6.34 -9.41 -8.65
CA THR A 68 -7.70 -9.90 -8.77
C THR A 68 -8.46 -9.10 -9.83
N ILE A 69 -9.54 -9.68 -10.33
CA ILE A 69 -10.47 -9.01 -11.25
C ILE A 69 -11.68 -8.59 -10.43
N LEU A 70 -11.96 -7.30 -10.40
CA LEU A 70 -13.12 -6.72 -9.74
C LEU A 70 -14.40 -7.02 -10.54
N GLY A 71 -15.57 -6.88 -9.91
CA GLY A 71 -16.86 -7.15 -10.56
C GLY A 71 -17.16 -6.26 -11.77
N ASP A 72 -16.46 -5.13 -11.90
CA ASP A 72 -16.52 -4.20 -13.03
C ASP A 72 -15.47 -4.47 -14.11
N GLY A 73 -14.68 -5.55 -13.97
CA GLY A 73 -13.66 -5.95 -14.92
C GLY A 73 -12.30 -5.26 -14.75
N ARG A 74 -12.16 -4.32 -13.79
CA ARG A 74 -10.86 -3.72 -13.48
C ARG A 74 -9.95 -4.72 -12.76
N ILE A 75 -8.65 -4.56 -12.96
CA ILE A 75 -7.63 -5.34 -12.24
C ILE A 75 -7.26 -4.57 -10.97
N SER A 76 -7.27 -5.25 -9.83
CA SER A 76 -6.73 -4.74 -8.57
C SER A 76 -5.51 -5.54 -8.16
N LEU A 77 -4.47 -4.86 -7.68
CA LEU A 77 -3.30 -5.52 -7.12
C LEU A 77 -3.54 -5.85 -5.64
N ILE A 78 -2.94 -6.94 -5.18
CA ILE A 78 -2.93 -7.33 -3.77
C ILE A 78 -1.56 -6.98 -3.20
N LEU A 79 -1.54 -6.03 -2.28
CA LEU A 79 -0.31 -5.56 -1.67
C LEU A 79 0.19 -6.57 -0.63
N ASP A 80 1.51 -6.82 -0.64
CA ASP A 80 2.20 -7.57 0.40
C ASP A 80 2.73 -6.62 1.45
N VAL A 81 1.99 -6.52 2.56
CA VAL A 81 2.31 -5.65 3.70
C VAL A 81 3.68 -5.98 4.30
N ALA A 82 4.07 -7.24 4.40
CA ALA A 82 5.36 -7.63 4.98
C ALA A 82 6.51 -7.08 4.14
N THR A 83 6.43 -7.23 2.82
CA THR A 83 7.41 -6.66 1.87
C THR A 83 7.41 -5.12 1.91
N ILE A 84 6.25 -4.48 2.01
CA ILE A 84 6.16 -3.01 2.12
C ILE A 84 6.82 -2.51 3.40
N LEU A 85 6.56 -3.16 4.55
CA LEU A 85 7.13 -2.77 5.84
C LEU A 85 8.65 -2.96 5.90
N ALA A 86 9.18 -4.04 5.29
CA ALA A 86 10.62 -4.26 5.19
C ALA A 86 11.34 -3.11 4.46
N ASN A 87 10.68 -2.49 3.48
CA ASN A 87 11.20 -1.33 2.75
C ASN A 87 10.92 0.01 3.45
N ALA A 88 9.87 0.09 4.27
CA ALA A 88 9.57 1.29 5.05
C ALA A 88 10.60 1.53 6.17
N ALA A 89 11.16 0.46 6.75
CA ALA A 89 12.17 0.54 7.80
C ALA A 89 13.50 1.17 7.35
N THR A 90 13.73 1.31 6.05
CA THR A 90 14.93 1.95 5.47
C THR A 90 14.71 3.37 4.97
N ALA A 91 13.47 3.87 4.95
CA ALA A 91 13.14 5.24 4.59
C ALA A 91 13.16 6.14 5.85
N PRO A 92 13.72 7.36 5.79
CA PRO A 92 13.72 8.27 6.94
C PRO A 92 12.28 8.54 7.38
N ALA A 93 11.98 8.26 8.65
CA ALA A 93 10.68 8.55 9.24
C ALA A 93 10.37 10.04 9.10
N ILE A 94 9.32 10.38 8.36
CA ILE A 94 8.80 11.75 8.33
C ILE A 94 8.15 11.99 9.68
N VAL A 95 8.82 12.78 10.52
CA VAL A 95 8.31 13.23 11.81
C VAL A 95 7.24 14.29 11.55
N VAL A 96 5.98 13.95 11.81
CA VAL A 96 4.88 14.93 11.83
C VAL A 96 4.81 15.48 13.25
N SER A 97 5.35 16.67 13.49
CA SER A 97 4.98 17.45 14.67
C SER A 97 3.65 18.16 14.39
N GLN A 98 2.74 18.12 15.34
CA GLN A 98 1.52 18.92 15.32
C GLN A 98 1.82 20.41 15.18
#